data_AF-V7HUP5-F1
#
_entry.id   AF-V7HUP5-F1
#
_cell.length_a   1.000
_cell.length_b   1.000
_cell.length_c   1.000
_cell.angle_alpha   90.00
_cell.angle_beta   90.00
_cell.angle_gamma   90.00
#
_symmetry.space_group_name_H-M   'P 1'
#
loop_
_entity.id
_entity.type
_entity.pdbx_description
1 polymer ?
#
loop_
_entity_poly.entity_id
_entity_poly.type
_entity_poly.pdbx_seq_one_letter_code
_entity_poly.pdbx_strand_id
1 'polypeptide(L)'
;MHFDLSILLPHLGFLARGAELTAAACALSLVGSVVMGALVAIARTSASALLRRIAFVYVDLFRNVPFIVQLFFFYYGLPELGIYIDAFTTGVVALSIAGGAYASDIIRAGILAIDQGIIDAAEVSGLSRRKIFTRIVLPIALRTSVRPLGSVLINMILTSSILSTITLNELTGSAQIVVSQTYRPFEVYVVLLCAYAALTYLVSLGVTLLHRHLNRDMMEAVD
;
A
#
# COMPACT_ATOMS: atom_id res chain seq x y z
N MET A 1 23.44 -19.24 26.07
CA MET A 1 21.97 -19.08 26.03
C MET A 1 21.44 -20.19 25.14
N HIS A 2 20.48 -20.98 25.62
CA HIS A 2 19.83 -22.01 24.81
C HIS A 2 18.65 -21.38 24.07
N PHE A 3 18.57 -21.60 22.76
CA PHE A 3 17.44 -21.21 21.94
C PHE A 3 16.22 -22.04 22.34
N ASP A 4 15.16 -21.38 22.79
CA ASP A 4 13.95 -22.04 23.27
C ASP A 4 12.69 -21.32 22.77
N LEU A 5 12.02 -21.90 21.77
CA LEU A 5 10.77 -21.38 21.21
C LEU A 5 9.55 -21.69 22.06
N SER A 6 9.65 -22.58 23.05
CA SER A 6 8.51 -22.94 23.90
C SER A 6 8.01 -21.76 24.73
N ILE A 7 8.89 -20.79 25.02
CA ILE A 7 8.54 -19.54 25.71
C ILE A 7 7.53 -18.68 24.95
N LEU A 8 7.38 -18.89 23.64
CA LEU A 8 6.47 -18.12 22.79
C LEU A 8 5.09 -18.76 22.64
N LEU A 9 4.91 -20.04 23.01
CA LEU A 9 3.62 -20.74 22.94
C LEU A 9 2.47 -19.95 23.60
N PRO A 10 2.63 -19.37 24.81
CA PRO A 10 1.58 -18.59 25.44
C PRO A 10 1.25 -17.28 24.69
N HIS A 11 2.20 -16.76 23.91
CA HIS A 11 2.10 -15.46 23.24
C HIS A 11 1.68 -15.57 21.76
N LEU A 12 1.58 -16.77 21.18
CA LEU A 12 1.21 -16.96 19.78
C LEU A 12 -0.14 -16.31 19.44
N GLY A 13 -1.14 -16.43 20.32
CA GLY A 13 -2.44 -15.78 20.12
C GLY A 13 -2.36 -14.26 20.12
N PHE A 14 -1.46 -13.69 20.92
CA PHE A 14 -1.23 -12.25 20.96
C PHE A 14 -0.50 -11.74 19.71
N LEU A 15 0.52 -12.47 19.25
CA LEU A 15 1.22 -12.18 18.00
C LEU A 15 0.29 -12.33 16.77
N ALA A 16 -0.60 -13.32 16.78
CA ALA A 16 -1.60 -13.51 15.72
C ALA A 16 -2.55 -12.31 15.63
N ARG A 17 -3.05 -11.80 16.76
CA ARG A 17 -3.85 -10.57 16.80
C ARG A 17 -3.08 -9.35 16.28
N GLY A 18 -1.79 -9.24 16.61
CA GLY A 18 -0.90 -8.23 16.04
C GLY A 18 -0.82 -8.33 14.51
N ALA A 19 -0.67 -9.55 13.98
CA ALA A 19 -0.65 -9.81 12.53
C ALA A 19 -2.01 -9.49 11.86
N GLU A 20 -3.13 -9.80 12.51
CA GLU A 20 -4.47 -9.43 12.05
C GLU A 20 -4.62 -7.90 11.95
N LEU A 21 -4.14 -7.16 12.95
CA LEU A 21 -4.13 -5.69 12.93
C LEU A 21 -3.23 -5.14 11.82
N THR A 22 -2.03 -5.70 11.63
CA THR A 22 -1.13 -5.35 10.52
C THR A 22 -1.85 -5.54 9.18
N ALA A 23 -2.49 -6.70 8.98
CA ALA A 23 -3.21 -7.02 7.75
C ALA A 23 -4.40 -6.08 7.51
N ALA A 24 -5.21 -5.81 8.55
CA ALA A 24 -6.35 -4.91 8.46
C ALA A 24 -5.92 -3.48 8.11
N ALA A 25 -4.89 -2.96 8.79
CA ALA A 25 -4.35 -1.63 8.50
C ALA A 25 -3.85 -1.54 7.06
N CYS A 26 -3.07 -2.53 6.59
CA CYS A 26 -2.53 -2.55 5.23
C CYS A 26 -3.63 -2.68 4.17
N ALA A 27 -4.64 -3.52 4.40
CA ALA A 27 -5.75 -3.72 3.46
C ALA A 27 -6.57 -2.44 3.27
N LEU A 28 -6.97 -1.79 4.37
CA LEU A 28 -7.69 -0.51 4.32
C LEU A 28 -6.84 0.59 3.68
N SER A 29 -5.55 0.63 4.03
CA SER A 29 -4.64 1.60 3.48
C SER A 29 -4.40 1.41 1.99
N LEU A 30 -4.44 0.17 1.48
CA LEU A 30 -4.31 -0.11 0.05
C LEU A 30 -5.50 0.46 -0.72
N VAL A 31 -6.71 0.28 -0.20
CA VAL A 31 -7.92 0.88 -0.81
C VAL A 31 -7.77 2.40 -0.85
N GLY A 32 -7.38 3.02 0.28
CA GLY A 32 -7.11 4.46 0.33
C GLY A 32 -6.01 4.89 -0.65
N SER A 33 -4.93 4.13 -0.76
CA SER A 33 -3.81 4.39 -1.68
C SER A 33 -4.23 4.31 -3.15
N VAL A 34 -5.04 3.32 -3.53
CA VAL A 34 -5.53 3.19 -4.90
C VAL A 34 -6.48 4.33 -5.25
N VAL A 35 -7.38 4.70 -4.34
CA VAL A 35 -8.29 5.84 -4.54
C VAL A 35 -7.51 7.15 -4.67
N MET A 36 -6.62 7.44 -3.73
CA MET A 36 -5.76 8.63 -3.77
C MET A 36 -4.87 8.64 -5.01
N GLY A 37 -4.25 7.50 -5.33
CA GLY A 37 -3.39 7.33 -6.49
C GLY A 37 -4.12 7.59 -7.80
N ALA A 38 -5.34 7.09 -7.96
CA ALA A 38 -6.16 7.33 -9.14
C ALA A 38 -6.52 8.82 -9.28
N LEU A 39 -6.95 9.48 -8.20
CA LEU A 39 -7.27 10.90 -8.19
C LEU A 39 -6.05 11.76 -8.56
N VAL A 40 -4.89 11.47 -7.97
CA VAL A 40 -3.64 12.17 -8.23
C VAL A 40 -3.13 11.91 -9.65
N ALA A 41 -3.25 10.68 -10.16
CA ALA A 41 -2.89 10.35 -11.53
C ALA A 41 -3.72 11.16 -12.54
N ILE A 42 -5.04 11.24 -12.34
CA ILE A 42 -5.95 12.07 -13.16
C ILE A 42 -5.58 13.56 -13.06
N ALA A 43 -5.27 14.05 -11.86
CA ALA A 43 -4.87 15.45 -11.68
C ALA A 43 -3.56 15.78 -12.41
N ARG A 44 -2.60 14.84 -12.45
CA ARG A 44 -1.32 15.01 -13.18
C ARG A 44 -1.46 15.01 -14.69
N THR A 45 -2.46 14.30 -15.23
CA THR A 45 -2.77 14.28 -16.67
C THR A 45 -3.77 15.36 -17.09
N SER A 46 -4.25 16.17 -16.13
CA SER A 46 -5.17 17.27 -16.41
C SER A 46 -4.52 18.39 -17.25
N ALA A 47 -5.33 19.01 -18.11
CA ALA A 47 -4.95 20.23 -18.84
C ALA A 47 -4.65 21.40 -17.88
N SER A 48 -5.30 21.45 -16.71
CA SER A 48 -5.09 22.51 -15.72
C SER A 48 -3.68 22.48 -15.14
N ALA A 49 -2.91 23.54 -15.36
CA ALA A 49 -1.57 23.69 -14.81
C ALA A 49 -1.56 23.68 -13.26
N LEU A 50 -2.61 24.23 -12.64
CA LEU A 50 -2.74 24.25 -11.18
C LEU A 50 -2.92 22.85 -10.60
N LEU A 51 -3.87 22.07 -11.14
CA LEU A 51 -4.11 20.69 -10.68
C LEU A 51 -2.87 19.82 -10.84
N ARG A 52 -2.20 19.96 -11.99
CA ARG A 52 -0.95 19.26 -12.26
C ARG A 52 0.13 19.63 -11.25
N ARG A 53 0.30 20.92 -10.95
CA ARG A 53 1.30 21.40 -9.98
C ARG A 53 1.01 20.90 -8.56
N ILE A 54 -0.24 20.97 -8.10
CA ILE A 54 -0.65 20.45 -6.78
C ILE A 54 -0.34 18.96 -6.68
N ALA A 55 -0.70 18.18 -7.71
CA ALA A 55 -0.45 16.75 -7.73
C ALA A 55 1.04 16.41 -7.78
N PHE A 56 1.87 17.20 -8.49
CA PHE A 56 3.33 17.06 -8.42
C PHE A 56 3.87 17.33 -7.03
N VAL A 57 3.46 18.42 -6.37
CA VAL A 57 3.90 18.74 -5.00
C VAL A 57 3.51 17.65 -4.02
N TYR A 58 2.28 17.13 -4.11
CA TYR A 58 1.85 15.99 -3.29
C TYR A 58 2.77 14.77 -3.47
N VAL A 59 3.00 14.34 -4.72
CA VAL A 59 3.84 13.16 -4.99
C VAL A 59 5.26 13.37 -4.49
N ASP A 60 5.83 14.54 -4.73
CA ASP A 60 7.20 14.87 -4.34
C ASP A 60 7.35 14.93 -2.81
N LEU A 61 6.41 15.57 -2.11
CA LEU A 61 6.41 15.65 -0.66
C LEU A 61 6.33 14.26 0.00
N PHE A 62 5.33 13.46 -0.36
CA PHE A 62 5.05 12.21 0.34
C PHE A 62 6.01 11.06 -0.02
N ARG A 63 6.77 11.19 -1.11
CA ARG A 63 7.83 10.24 -1.47
C ARG A 63 9.20 10.62 -0.92
N ASN A 64 9.49 11.91 -0.75
CA ASN A 64 10.81 12.37 -0.32
C ASN A 64 10.90 12.64 1.20
N VAL A 65 9.77 12.67 1.92
CA VAL A 65 9.78 12.76 3.40
C VAL A 65 9.72 11.36 4.01
N PRO A 66 10.58 11.02 4.99
CA PRO A 66 10.52 9.72 5.66
C PRO A 66 9.13 9.44 6.27
N PHE A 67 8.61 8.23 6.05
CA PHE A 67 7.26 7.87 6.50
C PHE A 67 7.05 8.06 8.01
N ILE A 68 8.04 7.72 8.83
CA ILE A 68 7.96 7.91 10.29
C ILE A 68 7.74 9.38 10.68
N VAL A 69 8.34 10.33 9.95
CA VAL A 69 8.16 11.77 10.20
C VAL A 69 6.75 12.21 9.84
N GLN A 70 6.22 11.72 8.71
CA GLN A 70 4.84 11.97 8.30
C GLN A 70 3.85 11.41 9.34
N LEU A 71 4.10 10.19 9.81
CA LEU A 71 3.28 9.51 10.80
C LEU A 71 3.24 10.28 12.12
N PHE A 72 4.40 10.75 12.61
CA PHE A 72 4.47 11.59 13.81
C PHE A 72 3.76 12.92 13.64
N PHE A 73 3.87 13.57 12.47
CA PHE A 73 3.10 14.77 12.19
C PHE A 73 1.59 14.51 12.27
N PHE A 74 1.10 13.42 11.66
CA PHE A 74 -0.31 13.09 11.71
C PHE A 74 -0.80 12.72 13.11
N TYR A 75 -0.01 11.94 13.87
CA TYR A 75 -0.44 11.44 15.17
C TYR A 75 -0.25 12.45 16.32
N TYR A 76 0.87 13.16 16.35
CA TYR A 76 1.19 14.13 17.41
C TYR A 76 0.93 15.58 17.00
N GLY A 77 1.01 15.93 15.72
CA GLY A 77 0.84 17.30 15.24
C GLY A 77 -0.62 17.72 15.02
N LEU A 78 -1.48 16.83 14.49
CA LEU A 78 -2.90 17.15 14.28
C LEU A 78 -3.68 17.46 15.58
N PRO A 79 -3.43 16.78 16.72
CA PRO A 79 -4.06 17.14 17.99
C PRO A 79 -3.85 18.60 18.42
N GLU A 80 -2.68 19.17 18.16
CA GLU A 80 -2.37 20.59 18.42
C GLU A 80 -3.23 21.55 17.59
N LEU A 81 -3.81 21.07 16.48
CA LEU A 81 -4.77 21.78 15.65
C LEU A 81 -6.24 21.46 16.02
N GLY A 82 -6.46 20.70 17.11
CA GLY A 82 -7.77 20.28 17.57
C GLY A 82 -8.35 19.05 16.86
N ILE A 83 -7.55 18.34 16.04
CA ILE A 83 -7.97 17.15 15.30
C ILE A 83 -7.41 15.91 15.99
N TYR A 84 -8.28 15.15 16.65
CA TYR A 84 -7.92 13.94 17.38
C TYR A 84 -8.35 12.71 16.61
N ILE A 85 -7.39 11.86 16.27
CA ILE A 85 -7.59 10.61 15.51
C ILE A 85 -6.88 9.50 16.27
N ASP A 86 -7.53 8.33 16.41
CA ASP A 86 -6.91 7.18 17.08
C ASP A 86 -5.71 6.64 16.28
N ALA A 87 -4.86 5.84 16.93
CA ALA A 87 -3.61 5.34 16.35
C ALA A 87 -3.84 4.46 15.11
N PHE A 88 -4.90 3.63 15.11
CA PHE A 88 -5.19 2.76 13.98
C PHE A 88 -5.64 3.57 12.77
N THR A 89 -6.61 4.47 12.95
CA THR A 89 -7.09 5.35 11.89
C THR A 89 -5.98 6.28 11.37
N THR A 90 -5.15 6.81 12.26
CA THR A 90 -3.98 7.63 11.88
C THR A 90 -3.01 6.83 11.01
N GLY A 91 -2.68 5.61 11.41
CA GLY A 91 -1.83 4.72 10.65
C GLY A 91 -2.40 4.41 9.27
N VAL A 92 -3.71 4.13 9.18
CA VAL A 92 -4.40 3.86 7.91
C VAL A 92 -4.38 5.07 6.99
N VAL A 93 -4.66 6.27 7.51
CA VAL A 93 -4.66 7.52 6.73
C VAL A 93 -3.25 7.85 6.26
N ALA A 94 -2.25 7.79 7.15
CA ALA A 94 -0.86 8.07 6.80
C ALA A 94 -0.33 7.10 5.73
N LEU A 95 -0.57 5.79 5.90
CA LEU A 95 -0.22 4.79 4.90
C LEU A 95 -0.96 4.99 3.57
N SER A 96 -2.25 5.36 3.61
CA SER A 96 -3.04 5.67 2.41
C SER A 96 -2.48 6.87 1.63
N ILE A 97 -2.07 7.91 2.35
CA ILE A 97 -1.50 9.13 1.77
C ILE A 97 -0.12 8.83 1.17
N ALA A 98 0.76 8.15 1.92
CA ALA A 98 2.09 7.79 1.42
C ALA A 98 2.02 6.79 0.26
N GLY A 99 1.23 5.72 0.41
CA GLY A 99 1.00 4.71 -0.62
C GLY A 99 0.30 5.27 -1.86
N GLY A 100 -0.59 6.25 -1.69
CA GLY A 100 -1.26 6.97 -2.77
C GLY A 100 -0.29 7.70 -3.70
N ALA A 101 0.81 8.24 -3.18
CA ALA A 101 1.84 8.85 -4.00
C ALA A 101 2.50 7.82 -4.95
N TYR A 102 2.86 6.64 -4.43
CA TYR A 102 3.42 5.54 -5.24
C TYR A 102 2.39 4.95 -6.21
N ALA A 103 1.15 4.73 -5.76
CA ALA A 103 0.07 4.23 -6.59
C ALA A 103 -0.24 5.19 -7.75
N SER A 104 -0.14 6.52 -7.53
CA SER A 104 -0.36 7.51 -8.59
C SER A 104 0.62 7.38 -9.76
N ASP A 105 1.89 7.10 -9.48
CA ASP A 105 2.90 6.92 -10.52
C ASP A 105 2.68 5.64 -11.29
N ILE A 106 2.32 4.56 -10.59
CA ILE A 106 1.99 3.27 -11.19
C ILE A 106 0.80 3.42 -12.13
N ILE A 107 -0.31 3.99 -11.66
CA ILE A 107 -1.53 4.16 -12.46
C ILE A 107 -1.24 5.08 -13.65
N ARG A 108 -0.50 6.19 -13.44
CA ARG A 108 -0.10 7.08 -14.53
C ARG A 108 0.78 6.39 -15.56
N ALA A 109 1.75 5.58 -15.13
CA ALA A 109 2.59 4.80 -16.04
C ALA A 109 1.75 3.77 -16.82
N GLY A 110 0.78 3.13 -16.15
CA GLY A 110 -0.17 2.23 -16.80
C GLY A 110 -1.03 2.92 -17.86
N ILE A 111 -1.46 4.16 -17.61
CA ILE A 111 -2.19 4.98 -18.60
C ILE A 111 -1.30 5.31 -19.80
N LEU A 112 -0.05 5.73 -19.57
CA LEU A 112 0.89 6.11 -20.62
C LEU A 112 1.43 4.93 -21.44
N ALA A 113 1.32 3.70 -20.93
CA ALA A 113 1.75 2.49 -21.61
C ALA A 113 0.75 2.00 -22.68
N ILE A 114 -0.44 2.62 -22.78
CA ILE A 114 -1.47 2.21 -23.74
C ILE A 114 -1.10 2.72 -25.13
N ASP A 115 -1.21 1.84 -26.13
CA ASP A 115 -0.94 2.16 -27.53
C ASP A 115 -1.85 3.29 -28.03
N GLN A 116 -1.24 4.31 -28.65
CA GLN A 116 -1.95 5.44 -29.21
C GLN A 116 -2.97 5.01 -30.29
N GLY A 117 -2.70 3.95 -31.05
CA GLY A 117 -3.60 3.39 -32.05
C GLY A 117 -4.92 2.89 -31.46
N ILE A 118 -4.94 2.42 -30.20
CA ILE A 118 -6.19 2.05 -29.50
C ILE A 118 -7.03 3.30 -29.24
N ILE A 119 -6.38 4.39 -28.83
CA ILE A 119 -7.02 5.68 -28.57
C ILE A 119 -7.55 6.26 -29.88
N ASP A 120 -6.74 6.27 -30.93
CA ASP A 120 -7.10 6.81 -32.25
C ASP A 120 -8.27 6.02 -32.87
N ALA A 121 -8.26 4.68 -32.79
CA ALA A 121 -9.37 3.84 -33.26
C ALA A 121 -10.68 4.12 -32.50
N ALA A 122 -10.60 4.37 -31.20
CA ALA A 122 -11.74 4.74 -30.38
C ALA A 122 -12.28 6.15 -30.72
N GLU A 123 -11.40 7.10 -31.00
CA GLU A 123 -11.76 8.45 -31.46
C GLU A 123 -12.45 8.40 -32.83
N VAL A 124 -11.91 7.65 -33.80
CA VAL A 124 -12.52 7.45 -35.14
C VAL A 124 -13.89 6.75 -35.06
N SER A 125 -14.09 5.88 -34.08
CA SER A 125 -15.38 5.24 -33.81
C SER A 125 -16.44 6.17 -33.18
N GLY A 126 -16.13 7.45 -32.99
CA GLY A 126 -17.06 8.46 -32.48
C GLY A 126 -17.22 8.46 -30.95
N LEU A 127 -16.33 7.81 -30.21
CA LEU A 127 -16.37 7.85 -28.74
C LEU A 127 -15.85 9.20 -28.22
N SER A 128 -16.55 9.77 -27.23
CA SER A 128 -16.08 11.00 -26.59
C SER A 128 -14.86 10.72 -25.71
N ARG A 129 -13.96 11.71 -25.54
CA ARG A 129 -12.75 11.59 -24.70
C ARG A 129 -13.03 11.01 -23.30
N ARG A 130 -14.17 11.37 -22.69
CA ARG A 130 -14.60 10.83 -21.40
C ARG A 130 -14.90 9.32 -21.48
N LYS A 131 -15.60 8.86 -22.52
CA LYS A 131 -15.90 7.44 -22.74
C LYS A 131 -14.62 6.64 -23.02
N ILE A 132 -13.73 7.18 -23.86
CA ILE A 132 -12.43 6.56 -24.15
C ILE A 132 -11.64 6.39 -22.84
N PHE A 133 -11.55 7.45 -22.05
CA PHE A 133 -10.83 7.39 -20.78
C PHE A 133 -11.45 6.39 -19.80
N THR A 134 -12.75 6.45 -19.54
CA THR A 134 -13.36 5.63 -18.48
C THR A 134 -13.64 4.19 -18.87
N ARG A 135 -13.89 3.90 -20.16
CA ARG A 135 -14.25 2.54 -20.63
C ARG A 135 -13.10 1.78 -21.28
N ILE A 136 -12.05 2.47 -21.73
CA ILE A 136 -10.93 1.83 -22.44
C ILE A 136 -9.63 2.03 -21.65
N VAL A 137 -9.19 3.28 -21.52
CA VAL A 137 -7.87 3.60 -20.93
C VAL A 137 -7.79 3.20 -19.45
N LEU A 138 -8.75 3.63 -18.63
CA LEU A 138 -8.70 3.40 -17.18
C LEU A 138 -8.77 1.90 -16.82
N PRO A 139 -9.69 1.08 -17.39
CA PRO A 139 -9.71 -0.35 -17.11
C PRO A 139 -8.43 -1.08 -17.53
N ILE A 140 -7.87 -0.74 -18.71
CA ILE A 140 -6.61 -1.33 -19.20
C ILE A 140 -5.46 -0.97 -18.26
N ALA A 141 -5.33 0.33 -17.91
CA ALA A 141 -4.29 0.82 -17.02
C ALA A 141 -4.36 0.16 -15.63
N LEU A 142 -5.56 -0.05 -15.08
CA LEU A 142 -5.74 -0.73 -13.80
C LEU A 142 -5.33 -2.21 -13.89
N ARG A 143 -5.68 -2.92 -14.97
CA ARG A 143 -5.29 -4.33 -15.18
C ARG A 143 -3.77 -4.51 -15.29
N THR A 144 -3.10 -3.62 -16.03
CA THR A 144 -1.63 -3.64 -16.15
C THR A 144 -0.93 -3.22 -14.86
N SER A 145 -1.59 -2.40 -14.02
CA SER A 145 -1.06 -1.93 -12.73
C SER A 145 -1.15 -2.93 -11.59
N VAL A 146 -1.87 -4.06 -11.72
CA VAL A 146 -2.11 -5.01 -10.61
C VAL A 146 -0.81 -5.51 -9.96
N ARG A 147 0.18 -5.92 -10.78
CA ARG A 147 1.45 -6.45 -10.26
C ARG A 147 2.30 -5.37 -9.57
N PRO A 148 2.50 -4.17 -10.16
CA PRO A 148 3.15 -3.06 -9.46
C PRO A 148 2.41 -2.63 -8.18
N LEU A 149 1.07 -2.57 -8.19
CA LEU A 149 0.28 -2.26 -7.00
C LEU A 149 0.45 -3.32 -5.90
N GLY A 150 0.62 -4.60 -6.26
CA GLY A 150 1.00 -5.64 -5.32
C GLY A 150 2.35 -5.38 -4.65
N SER A 151 3.30 -4.77 -5.34
CA SER A 151 4.59 -4.36 -4.75
C SER A 151 4.40 -3.22 -3.75
N VAL A 152 3.45 -2.30 -4.01
CA VAL A 152 3.06 -1.25 -3.04
C VAL A 152 2.45 -1.88 -1.79
N LEU A 153 1.56 -2.87 -1.93
CA LEU A 153 0.98 -3.58 -0.79
C LEU A 153 2.06 -4.27 0.06
N ILE A 154 3.01 -4.96 -0.58
CA ILE A 154 4.15 -5.60 0.13
C ILE A 154 4.96 -4.53 0.88
N ASN A 155 5.28 -3.41 0.23
CA ASN A 155 6.00 -2.32 0.87
C ASN A 155 5.21 -1.72 2.05
N MET A 156 3.88 -1.64 1.96
CA MET A 156 3.04 -1.16 3.04
C MET A 156 3.07 -2.10 4.25
N ILE A 157 3.06 -3.42 4.05
CA ILE A 157 3.22 -4.40 5.14
C ILE A 157 4.57 -4.24 5.85
N LEU A 158 5.63 -3.98 5.10
CA LEU A 158 6.94 -3.72 5.69
C LEU A 158 6.94 -2.39 6.45
N THR A 159 6.37 -1.34 5.85
CA THR A 159 6.33 0.01 6.41
C THR A 159 5.40 0.10 7.63
N SER A 160 4.36 -0.74 7.72
CA SER A 160 3.41 -0.72 8.83
C SER A 160 4.02 -1.12 10.17
N SER A 161 5.18 -1.78 10.18
CA SER A 161 5.97 -2.01 11.39
C SER A 161 6.29 -0.71 12.16
N ILE A 162 6.40 0.41 11.44
CA ILE A 162 6.64 1.74 12.01
C ILE A 162 5.43 2.21 12.84
N LEU A 163 4.22 1.70 12.58
CA LEU A 163 3.02 2.08 13.35
C LEU A 163 3.12 1.72 14.84
N SER A 164 3.97 0.75 15.20
CA SER A 164 4.30 0.43 16.59
C SER A 164 4.82 1.64 17.38
N THR A 165 5.42 2.62 16.70
CA THR A 165 5.93 3.86 17.32
C THR A 165 4.83 4.82 17.78
N ILE A 166 3.61 4.70 17.25
CA ILE A 166 2.45 5.52 17.65
C ILE A 166 1.46 4.71 18.49
N THR A 167 1.96 3.78 19.31
CA THR A 167 1.18 2.93 20.23
C THR A 167 0.27 1.89 19.57
N LEU A 168 0.37 1.69 18.26
CA LEU A 168 -0.39 0.65 17.59
C LEU A 168 0.29 -0.71 17.83
N ASN A 169 -0.37 -1.58 18.59
CA ASN A 169 0.11 -2.95 18.85
C ASN A 169 -0.19 -3.88 17.66
N GLU A 170 0.28 -3.49 16.48
CA GLU A 170 0.41 -4.38 15.33
C GLU A 170 1.58 -5.36 15.56
N LEU A 171 1.87 -6.24 14.59
CA LEU A 171 2.80 -7.35 14.78
C LEU A 171 4.17 -6.99 15.41
N THR A 172 4.81 -5.90 15.01
CA THR A 172 6.06 -5.41 15.63
C THR A 172 5.83 -4.91 17.05
N GLY A 173 4.76 -4.13 17.28
CA GLY A 173 4.39 -3.67 18.62
C GLY A 173 4.09 -4.83 19.58
N SER A 174 3.34 -5.83 19.11
CA SER A 174 3.07 -7.07 19.85
C SER A 174 4.36 -7.81 20.19
N ALA A 175 5.30 -7.93 19.25
CA ALA A 175 6.59 -8.54 19.50
C ALA A 175 7.39 -7.79 20.56
N GLN A 176 7.46 -6.46 20.52
CA GLN A 176 8.14 -5.65 21.54
C GLN A 176 7.57 -5.85 22.95
N ILE A 177 6.25 -6.02 23.06
CA ILE A 177 5.59 -6.35 24.34
C ILE A 177 6.00 -7.74 24.83
N VAL A 178 6.07 -8.74 23.95
CA VAL A 178 6.53 -10.09 24.34
C VAL A 178 8.00 -10.07 24.75
N VAL A 179 8.85 -9.28 24.07
CA VAL A 179 10.25 -9.08 24.46
C VAL A 179 10.36 -8.52 25.87
N SER A 180 9.55 -7.51 26.23
CA SER A 180 9.62 -6.89 27.56
C SER A 180 9.09 -7.79 28.68
N GLN A 181 8.21 -8.75 28.36
CA GLN A 181 7.70 -9.73 29.32
C GLN A 181 8.64 -10.93 29.52
N THR A 182 9.25 -11.41 28.43
CA THR A 182 10.06 -12.65 28.43
C THR A 182 11.56 -12.39 28.60
N TYR A 183 12.03 -11.16 28.32
CA TYR A 183 13.45 -10.80 28.23
C TYR A 183 14.24 -11.68 27.24
N ARG A 184 13.56 -12.18 26.18
CA ARG A 184 14.12 -13.04 25.13
C ARG A 184 14.04 -12.37 23.74
N PRO A 185 14.85 -11.33 23.46
CA PRO A 185 14.77 -10.59 22.21
C PRO A 185 15.11 -11.46 20.99
N PHE A 186 16.07 -12.37 21.10
CA PHE A 186 16.52 -13.18 19.97
C PHE A 186 15.41 -14.08 19.43
N GLU A 187 14.80 -14.88 20.30
CA GLU A 187 13.74 -15.83 19.95
C GLU A 187 12.50 -15.10 19.39
N VAL A 188 12.09 -14.00 20.03
CA VAL A 188 10.95 -13.20 19.59
C VAL A 188 11.20 -12.59 18.22
N TYR A 189 12.38 -12.00 17.98
CA TYR A 189 12.67 -11.38 16.68
C TYR A 189 12.89 -12.40 15.55
N VAL A 190 13.34 -13.63 15.85
CA VAL A 190 13.33 -14.72 14.87
C VAL A 190 11.89 -15.05 14.46
N VAL A 191 10.96 -15.15 15.40
CA VAL A 191 9.54 -15.37 15.08
C VAL A 191 8.94 -14.18 14.33
N LEU A 192 9.27 -12.96 14.72
CA LEU A 192 8.84 -11.74 14.02
C LEU A 192 9.31 -11.72 12.56
N LEU A 193 10.59 -12.05 12.32
CA LEU A 193 11.18 -12.15 11.00
C LEU A 193 10.41 -13.18 10.14
N CYS A 194 10.22 -14.38 10.67
CA CYS A 194 9.46 -15.43 9.99
C CYS A 194 8.01 -15.02 9.72
N ALA A 195 7.37 -14.30 10.65
CA ALA A 195 5.99 -13.85 10.51
C ALA A 195 5.83 -12.79 9.39
N TYR A 196 6.69 -11.77 9.35
CA TYR A 196 6.67 -10.80 8.23
C TYR A 196 7.05 -11.45 6.90
N ALA A 197 8.02 -12.37 6.89
CA ALA A 197 8.38 -13.12 5.69
C ALA A 197 7.20 -13.96 5.18
N ALA A 198 6.50 -14.67 6.07
CA ALA A 198 5.30 -15.43 5.71
C ALA A 198 4.19 -14.52 5.20
N LEU A 199 3.89 -13.41 5.90
CA LEU A 199 2.84 -12.47 5.51
C LEU A 199 3.10 -11.86 4.12
N THR A 200 4.31 -11.36 3.88
CA THR A 200 4.70 -10.78 2.58
C THR A 200 4.77 -11.82 1.47
N TYR A 201 5.25 -13.04 1.77
CA TYR A 201 5.27 -14.14 0.81
C TYR A 201 3.86 -14.57 0.38
N LEU A 202 2.93 -14.72 1.33
CA LEU A 202 1.53 -15.05 1.06
C LEU A 202 0.86 -13.99 0.18
N VAL A 203 1.11 -12.71 0.47
CA VAL A 203 0.61 -11.60 -0.36
C VAL A 203 1.23 -11.63 -1.75
N SER A 204 2.54 -11.84 -1.86
CA SER A 204 3.23 -11.97 -3.15
C SER A 204 2.67 -13.12 -4.00
N LEU A 205 2.38 -14.26 -3.38
CA LEU A 205 1.73 -15.39 -4.03
C LEU A 205 0.33 -15.01 -4.51
N GLY A 206 -0.48 -14.39 -3.64
CA GLY A 206 -1.82 -13.92 -3.99
C GLY A 206 -1.83 -12.94 -5.15
N VAL A 207 -0.93 -11.96 -5.17
CA VAL A 207 -0.74 -11.01 -6.28
C VAL A 207 -0.37 -11.74 -7.57
N THR A 208 0.52 -12.73 -7.49
CA THR A 208 0.96 -13.51 -8.66
C THR A 208 -0.19 -14.34 -9.24
N LEU A 209 -0.97 -15.01 -8.39
CA LEU A 209 -2.14 -15.77 -8.80
C LEU A 209 -3.21 -14.87 -9.42
N LEU A 210 -3.49 -13.73 -8.79
CA LEU A 210 -4.43 -12.74 -9.32
C LEU A 210 -3.98 -12.22 -10.69
N HIS A 211 -2.68 -11.90 -10.84
CA HIS A 211 -2.13 -11.44 -12.11
C HIS A 211 -2.25 -12.50 -13.21
N ARG A 212 -1.96 -13.78 -12.91
CA ARG A 212 -2.12 -14.89 -13.86
C ARG A 212 -3.57 -15.08 -14.27
N HIS A 213 -4.50 -15.06 -13.32
CA HIS A 213 -5.93 -15.18 -13.60
C HIS A 213 -6.43 -14.04 -14.49
N LEU A 214 -6.02 -12.81 -14.17
CA LEU A 214 -6.39 -11.63 -14.94
C LEU A 214 -5.73 -11.56 -16.30
N ASN A 215 -4.61 -12.24 -16.59
CA ASN A 215 -3.94 -12.14 -17.89
C ASN A 215 -3.96 -13.44 -18.70
N ARG A 216 -4.83 -14.39 -18.32
CA ARG A 216 -4.94 -15.69 -18.98
C ARG A 216 -5.17 -15.57 -20.50
N ASP A 217 -6.13 -14.74 -20.91
CA ASP A 217 -6.50 -14.55 -22.31
C ASP A 217 -5.39 -13.91 -23.16
N MET A 218 -4.46 -13.18 -22.53
CA MET A 218 -3.33 -12.53 -23.22
C MET A 218 -2.15 -13.48 -23.42
N MET A 219 -2.01 -14.49 -22.56
CA MET A 219 -0.96 -15.51 -22.67
C MET A 219 -1.32 -16.57 -23.71
N GLU A 220 -2.61 -16.92 -23.83
CA GLU A 220 -3.11 -17.88 -24.84
C GLU A 220 -3.04 -17.33 -26.28
N ALA A 221 -2.88 -16.02 -26.48
CA ALA A 221 -2.77 -15.39 -27.80
C ALA A 221 -1.34 -15.34 -28.38
N VAL A 222 -0.35 -15.83 -27.63
CA VAL A 222 1.08 -15.86 -28.02
C VAL A 222 1.58 -17.28 -28.34
N ASP A 223 0.75 -18.29 -28.06
CA ASP A 223 0.97 -19.70 -28.42
C ASP A 223 0.24 -20.06 -29.73
#